data_AF-A0A059KFP2-F1
#
_entry.id   AF-A0A059KFP2-F1
#
_cell.length_a   1.000
_cell.length_b   1.000
_cell.length_c   1.000
_cell.angle_alpha   90.00
_cell.angle_beta   90.00
_cell.angle_gamma   90.00
#
_symmetry.space_group_name_H-M   'P 1'
#
loop_
_entity.id
_entity.type
_entity.pdbx_description
1 polymer ?
#
loop_
_entity_poly.entity_id
_entity_poly.type
_entity_poly.pdbx_seq_one_letter_code
_entity_poly.pdbx_strand_id
1 'polypeptide(L)' 'MGAARPGHDRRYAIDPTKIEAEIGWQPAESFETGIDKTVKWYLENTAWIDSVRTGAYREWVSKNYSARD' A
#
# COMPACT_ATOMS: atom_id res chain seq x y z
N MET A 1 15.43 1.97 -18.19
CA MET A 1 15.62 1.04 -17.06
C MET A 1 15.26 1.87 -15.85
N GLY A 2 14.03 1.72 -15.34
CA GLY A 2 13.38 2.72 -14.50
C GLY A 2 14.19 3.05 -13.27
N ALA A 3 14.46 4.34 -13.03
CA ALA A 3 15.27 4.75 -11.89
C ALA A 3 14.58 4.39 -10.57
N ALA A 4 15.26 3.63 -9.71
CA ALA A 4 14.80 3.36 -8.35
C ALA A 4 14.67 4.68 -7.57
N ARG A 5 13.70 4.78 -6.65
CA ARG A 5 13.47 6.00 -5.86
C ARG A 5 14.78 6.41 -5.16
N PRO A 6 15.24 7.68 -5.29
CA PRO A 6 16.43 8.15 -4.57
C PRO A 6 16.27 7.92 -3.06
N GLY A 7 17.23 7.24 -2.44
CA GLY A 7 17.19 6.92 -1.01
C GLY A 7 16.25 5.78 -0.62
N HIS A 8 15.87 4.88 -1.54
CA HIS A 8 15.04 3.73 -1.18
C HIS A 8 15.79 2.78 -0.22
N ASP A 9 15.37 2.76 1.05
CA ASP A 9 15.78 1.72 2.00
C ASP A 9 15.38 0.35 1.48
N ARG A 10 16.34 -0.58 1.49
CA ARG A 10 16.16 -1.88 0.82
C ARG A 10 15.41 -2.90 1.67
N ARG A 11 15.27 -2.68 2.97
CA ARG A 11 14.67 -3.64 3.89
C ARG A 11 14.03 -2.94 5.08
N TYR A 12 12.75 -3.24 5.27
CA TYR A 12 12.05 -2.99 6.52
C TYR A 12 11.63 -4.34 7.12
N ALA A 13 11.86 -4.52 8.42
CA ALA A 13 11.42 -5.68 9.18
C ALA A 13 11.08 -5.22 10.60
N ILE A 14 9.93 -5.65 11.10
CA ILE A 14 9.44 -5.33 12.44
C ILE A 14 9.35 -6.64 13.22
N ASP A 15 9.79 -6.63 14.48
CA ASP A 15 9.63 -7.73 15.42
C ASP A 15 8.40 -7.46 16.32
N PRO A 16 7.29 -8.21 16.16
CA PRO A 16 6.08 -8.02 16.95
C PRO A 16 6.10 -8.76 18.30
N THR A 17 7.15 -9.49 18.66
CA THR A 17 7.16 -10.40 19.82
C THR A 17 6.66 -9.75 21.12
N LYS A 18 6.98 -8.47 21.34
CA LYS A 18 6.54 -7.73 22.54
C LYS A 18 5.02 -7.62 22.65
N ILE A 19 4.35 -7.21 21.57
CA ILE A 19 2.89 -7.01 21.58
C ILE A 19 2.15 -8.35 21.65
N GLU A 20 2.74 -9.39 21.05
CA GLU A 20 2.22 -10.75 21.14
C GLU A 20 2.28 -11.29 22.57
N ALA A 21 3.41 -11.06 23.26
CA ALA A 21 3.61 -11.55 24.62
C ALA A 21 2.83 -10.75 25.68
N GLU A 22 2.79 -9.42 25.57
CA GLU A 22 2.22 -8.57 26.64
C GLU A 22 0.70 -8.48 26.58
N ILE A 23 0.12 -8.50 25.38
CA ILE A 23 -1.33 -8.31 25.20
C ILE A 23 -2.00 -9.40 24.37
N GLY A 24 -1.26 -10.44 23.97
CA GLY A 24 -1.82 -11.57 23.23
C GLY A 24 -2.28 -11.22 21.81
N TRP A 25 -1.85 -10.08 21.27
CA TRP A 25 -2.20 -9.71 19.89
C TRP A 25 -1.60 -10.70 18.92
N GLN A 26 -2.33 -11.03 17.85
CA GLN A 26 -1.86 -11.82 16.72
C GLN A 26 -2.49 -11.26 15.44
N PRO A 27 -1.80 -11.31 14.28
CA PRO A 27 -2.38 -10.90 13.03
C PRO A 27 -3.54 -11.83 12.65
N ALA A 28 -4.69 -11.24 12.31
CA ALA A 28 -5.86 -11.99 11.85
C ALA A 28 -5.73 -12.47 10.39
N GLU A 29 -4.83 -11.86 9.62
CA GLU A 29 -4.63 -12.12 8.19
C GLU A 29 -3.18 -12.50 7.92
N SER A 30 -2.99 -13.47 7.03
CA SER A 30 -1.72 -13.67 6.33
C SER A 30 -1.59 -12.67 5.18
N PHE A 31 -0.40 -12.53 4.60
CA PHE A 31 -0.24 -11.70 3.39
C PHE A 31 -1.15 -12.17 2.25
N GLU A 32 -1.23 -13.48 2.01
CA GLU A 32 -2.04 -14.08 0.94
C GLU A 32 -3.53 -13.77 1.09
N THR A 33 -4.07 -13.94 2.30
CA THR A 33 -5.48 -13.66 2.57
C THR A 33 -5.79 -12.17 2.57
N GLY A 34 -4.87 -11.34 3.08
CA GLY A 34 -4.99 -9.90 3.07
C GLY A 34 -4.95 -9.29 1.66
N ILE A 35 -4.05 -9.77 0.78
CA ILE A 35 -3.94 -9.23 -0.57
C ILE A 35 -5.14 -9.61 -1.45
N ASP A 36 -5.67 -10.83 -1.30
CA ASP A 36 -6.90 -11.26 -1.98
C ASP A 36 -8.10 -10.37 -1.59
N LYS A 37 -8.30 -10.19 -0.27
CA LYS A 37 -9.36 -9.30 0.26
C LYS A 37 -9.18 -7.86 -0.22
N THR A 38 -7.95 -7.38 -0.29
CA THR A 38 -7.65 -6.03 -0.78
C THR A 38 -8.08 -5.89 -2.24
N VAL A 39 -7.67 -6.81 -3.12
CA VAL A 39 -8.05 -6.77 -4.54
C VAL A 39 -9.57 -6.82 -4.70
N LYS A 40 -10.22 -7.74 -4.00
CA LYS A 40 -11.67 -7.87 -4.00
C LYS A 40 -12.37 -6.58 -3.57
N TRP A 41 -11.89 -5.94 -2.50
CA TRP A 41 -12.45 -4.69 -2.01
C TRP A 41 -12.38 -3.58 -3.09
N TYR A 42 -11.27 -3.45 -3.81
CA TYR A 42 -11.15 -2.46 -4.88
C TYR A 42 -12.15 -2.70 -6.02
N LEU A 43 -12.41 -3.96 -6.38
CA LEU A 43 -13.38 -4.33 -7.41
C LEU A 43 -14.82 -4.01 -6.97
N GLU A 44 -15.12 -4.16 -5.69
CA GLU A 44 -16.46 -3.97 -5.14
C GLU A 44 -16.77 -2.49 -4.81
N ASN A 45 -15.76 -1.63 -4.69
CA ASN A 45 -15.91 -0.26 -4.16
C ASN A 45 -15.57 0.83 -5.19
N THR A 46 -15.92 0.63 -6.47
CA THR A 46 -15.60 1.57 -7.57
C THR A 46 -16.12 2.99 -7.34
N ALA A 47 -17.31 3.17 -6.77
CA ALA A 47 -17.86 4.47 -6.44
C ALA A 47 -16.97 5.25 -5.45
N TRP A 48 -16.42 4.56 -4.45
CA TRP A 48 -15.48 5.17 -3.52
C TRP A 48 -14.18 5.54 -4.24
N ILE A 49 -13.66 4.65 -5.09
CA ILE A 49 -12.45 4.90 -5.88
C ILE A 49 -12.59 6.15 -6.75
N ASP A 50 -13.72 6.31 -7.43
CA ASP A 50 -13.95 7.47 -8.29
C ASP A 50 -14.05 8.77 -7.49
N SER A 51 -14.60 8.72 -6.27
CA SER A 51 -14.69 9.88 -5.39
C SER A 51 -13.33 10.40 -4.92
N VAL A 52 -12.35 9.52 -4.73
CA VAL A 52 -11.00 9.89 -4.25
C VAL A 52 -10.02 10.20 -5.39
N ARG A 53 -10.29 9.74 -6.62
CA ARG A 53 -9.48 10.03 -7.83
C ARG A 53 -9.76 11.40 -8.44
N THR A 54 -9.71 12.42 -7.61
CA THR A 54 -9.93 13.83 -7.96
C THR A 54 -8.83 14.41 -8.86
N GLY A 55 -8.98 15.65 -9.31
CA GLY A 55 -7.98 16.36 -10.12
C GLY A 55 -6.59 16.41 -9.47
N ALA A 56 -6.53 16.67 -8.16
CA ALA A 56 -5.27 16.72 -7.40
C ALA A 56 -4.51 15.38 -7.44
N TYR A 57 -5.23 14.25 -7.39
CA TYR A 57 -4.62 12.93 -7.55
C TYR A 57 -3.98 12.78 -8.94
N ARG A 58 -4.67 13.20 -10.00
CA ARG A 58 -4.17 13.10 -11.38
C ARG A 58 -2.95 13.99 -11.61
N GLU A 59 -2.96 15.20 -11.07
CA GLU A 59 -1.82 16.13 -11.13
C GLU A 59 -0.59 15.56 -10.43
N TRP A 60 -0.77 14.98 -9.23
CA TRP A 60 0.33 14.33 -8.51
C TRP A 60 0.89 13.13 -9.30
N VAL A 61 0.01 12.29 -9.86
CA VAL A 61 0.43 11.15 -10.70
C VAL A 61 1.25 11.64 -11.89
N SER A 62 0.78 12.68 -12.59
CA SER A 62 1.55 13.27 -13.69
C SER A 62 2.90 13.77 -13.21
N LYS A 63 2.95 14.62 -12.18
CA LYS A 63 4.21 15.17 -11.64
C LYS A 63 5.23 14.09 -11.29
N ASN A 64 4.77 12.98 -10.72
CA ASN A 64 5.65 11.94 -10.19
C ASN A 64 6.02 10.85 -11.22
N TYR A 65 5.28 10.73 -12.33
CA TYR A 65 5.47 9.62 -13.29
C TYR A 65 5.56 10.03 -14.76
N SER A 66 5.10 11.21 -15.18
CA SER A 66 5.03 11.57 -16.62
C SER A 66 6.37 11.77 -17.30
N ALA A 67 7.44 12.00 -16.53
CA ALA A 67 8.80 12.22 -17.03
C ALA A 67 9.84 11.42 -16.22
N ARG A 68 9.42 10.31 -15.60
CA ARG A 68 10.36 9.39 -14.97
C ARG A 68 10.87 8.39 -16.00
N ASP A 69 12.19 8.37 -16.22
CA ASP A 69 12.91 7.34 -16.98
C ASP A 69 12.85 5.95 -16.32
#